data_AF-A0A2X2T4N6-F1
#
_entry.id   AF-A0A2X2T4N6-F1
#
_cell.length_a   1.000
_cell.length_b   1.000
_cell.length_c   1.000
_cell.angle_alpha   90.00
_cell.angle_beta   90.00
_cell.angle_gamma   90.00
#
_symmetry.space_group_name_H-M   'P 1'
#
loop_
_entity.id
_entity.type
_entity.pdbx_description
1 polymer ?
#
loop_
_entity_poly.entity_id
_entity_poly.type
_entity_poly.pdbx_seq_one_letter_code
_entity_poly.pdbx_strand_id
1 'polypeptide(L)' 'MATQSEYELETQLINQLVGMHYELVNVTDETSMKANLRKQIEIHNRLEAAPLTDSEFNHVFLHLTKGNEVIDRARILRDR' A
#
# COMPACT_ATOMS: atom_id res chain seq x y z
N MET A 1 2.85 13.46 -34.80
CA MET A 1 2.74 13.08 -33.38
C MET A 1 3.77 11.98 -33.17
N ALA A 2 4.82 12.24 -32.38
CA ALA A 2 5.82 11.22 -32.10
C ALA A 2 5.19 10.21 -31.14
N THR A 3 5.10 8.94 -31.56
CA THR A 3 4.65 7.84 -30.71
C THR A 3 5.82 7.45 -29.82
N GLN A 4 5.78 7.85 -28.55
CA GLN A 4 6.68 7.31 -27.54
C GLN A 4 6.28 5.86 -27.24
N SER A 5 7.25 5.04 -26.86
CA SER A 5 6.95 3.70 -26.36
C SER A 5 6.23 3.76 -25.00
N GLU A 6 5.42 2.75 -24.68
CA GLU A 6 4.77 2.64 -23.37
C GLU A 6 5.80 2.65 -22.23
N TYR A 7 6.98 2.06 -22.47
CA TYR A 7 8.10 2.04 -21.53
C TYR A 7 8.64 3.45 -21.23
N GLU A 8 8.82 4.29 -22.24
CA GLU A 8 9.28 5.67 -22.05
C GLU A 8 8.23 6.51 -21.31
N LEU A 9 6.95 6.31 -21.63
CA LEU A 9 5.83 6.98 -20.96
C LEU A 9 5.75 6.58 -19.48
N GLU A 10 5.86 5.28 -19.18
CA GLU A 10 5.88 4.75 -17.81
C GLU A 10 7.05 5.32 -17.01
N THR A 11 8.26 5.31 -17.59
CA THR A 11 9.47 5.83 -16.94
C THR A 11 9.33 7.32 -16.59
N GLN A 12 8.78 8.12 -17.51
CA GLN A 12 8.52 9.54 -17.27
C GLN A 12 7.50 9.77 -16.16
N LEU A 13 6.41 8.99 -16.15
CA LEU A 13 5.36 9.07 -15.13
C LEU A 13 5.91 8.72 -13.73
N ILE A 14 6.70 7.65 -13.63
CA ILE A 14 7.33 7.24 -12.38
C ILE A 14 8.24 8.36 -11.85
N ASN A 15 9.10 8.92 -12.71
CA ASN A 15 9.99 10.01 -12.32
C ASN A 15 9.23 11.24 -11.83
N GLN A 16 8.09 11.57 -12.47
CA GLN A 16 7.23 12.66 -12.02
C GLN A 16 6.62 12.38 -10.63
N LEU A 17 6.11 11.17 -10.39
CA LEU A 17 5.55 10.78 -9.09
C LEU A 17 6.61 10.82 -7.99
N VAL A 18 7.81 10.32 -8.25
CA VAL A 18 8.93 10.41 -7.30
C VAL A 18 9.28 11.88 -7.00
N GLY A 19 9.28 12.74 -8.03
CA GLY A 19 9.45 14.18 -7.86
C GLY A 19 8.36 14.86 -7.01
N MET A 20 7.16 14.26 -6.96
CA MET A 20 6.04 14.69 -6.11
C MET A 20 6.06 14.05 -4.71
N HIS A 21 7.18 13.42 -4.32
CA HIS A 21 7.38 12.74 -3.04
C HIS A 21 6.58 11.44 -2.85
N TYR A 22 6.15 10.79 -3.93
CA TYR A 22 5.64 9.42 -3.84
C TYR A 22 6.81 8.42 -3.72
N GLU A 23 6.75 7.55 -2.71
CA GLU A 23 7.71 6.45 -2.55
C GLU A 23 7.45 5.38 -3.61
N LEU A 24 8.47 5.01 -4.37
CA LEU A 24 8.42 3.88 -5.28
C LEU A 24 8.61 2.58 -4.48
N VAL A 25 7.56 1.76 -4.41
CA VAL A 25 7.58 0.49 -3.67
C VAL A 25 7.46 -0.68 -4.64
N ASN A 26 8.32 -1.69 -4.49
CA ASN A 26 8.27 -2.91 -5.28
C ASN A 26 7.28 -3.91 -4.66
N VAL A 27 6.11 -4.08 -5.29
CA VAL A 27 5.06 -5.03 -4.87
C VAL A 27 4.82 -5.99 -6.03
N THR A 28 5.31 -7.22 -5.91
CA THR A 28 5.33 -8.23 -6.99
C THR A 28 4.31 -9.34 -6.82
N ASP A 29 3.81 -9.52 -5.59
CA ASP A 29 2.92 -10.61 -5.21
C ASP A 29 2.07 -10.27 -3.98
N GLU A 30 1.11 -11.12 -3.67
CA GLU A 30 0.21 -10.92 -2.53
C GLU A 30 0.94 -10.83 -1.18
N THR A 31 2.04 -11.58 -1.00
CA THR A 31 2.83 -11.56 0.23
C THR A 31 3.52 -10.20 0.40
N SER A 32 4.13 -9.70 -0.67
CA SER A 32 4.73 -8.37 -0.71
C SER A 32 3.69 -7.26 -0.49
N MET A 33 2.47 -7.44 -1.01
CA MET A 33 1.36 -6.50 -0.81
C MET A 33 0.90 -6.46 0.65
N LYS A 34 0.78 -7.62 1.31
CA LYS A 34 0.46 -7.71 2.75
C LYS A 34 1.57 -7.11 3.62
N ALA A 35 2.83 -7.38 3.29
CA ALA A 35 3.97 -6.81 4.00
C ALA A 35 4.01 -5.28 3.88
N ASN A 36 3.74 -4.75 2.68
CA ASN A 36 3.64 -3.30 2.49
C ASN A 36 2.45 -2.71 3.27
N LEU A 37 1.28 -3.35 3.25
CA LEU A 37 0.12 -2.91 4.04
C LEU A 37 0.46 -2.80 5.54
N ARG A 38 1.15 -3.81 6.10
CA ARG A 38 1.61 -3.78 7.49
C ARG A 38 2.53 -2.60 7.76
N LYS A 39 3.54 -2.39 6.94
CA LYS A 39 4.48 -1.26 7.05
C LYS A 39 3.74 0.08 7.06
N GLN A 40 2.76 0.25 6.17
CA GLN A 40 1.97 1.49 6.11
C GLN A 40 1.09 1.70 7.35
N ILE A 41 0.51 0.64 7.91
CA ILE A 41 -0.25 0.72 9.18
C ILE A 41 0.68 1.12 10.33
N GLU A 42 1.87 0.53 10.40
CA GLU A 42 2.85 0.83 11.43
C GLU A 42 3.33 2.29 11.35
N ILE A 43 3.63 2.79 10.15
CA ILE A 43 4.00 4.20 9.92
C ILE A 43 2.85 5.13 10.31
N HIS A 44 1.63 4.85 9.84
CA HIS A 44 0.47 5.69 10.10
C HIS A 44 0.18 5.83 11.60
N ASN A 45 0.35 4.73 12.35
CA ASN A 45 0.11 4.68 13.79
C ASN A 45 1.35 5.02 14.64
N ARG A 46 2.48 5.42 14.02
CA ARG A 46 3.75 5.72 14.69
C ARG A 46 4.30 4.55 15.51
N LEU A 47 4.07 3.33 15.03
CA LEU A 47 4.51 2.07 15.62
C LEU A 47 5.88 1.62 15.08
N GLU A 48 6.63 2.49 14.40
CA GLU A 48 7.95 2.16 13.85
C GLU A 48 8.95 1.71 14.95
N ALA A 49 8.80 2.22 16.18
CA ALA A 49 9.61 1.82 17.34
C ALA A 49 9.13 0.52 18.02
N ALA A 50 7.87 0.13 17.79
CA ALA A 50 7.27 -1.08 18.33
C ALA A 50 6.34 -1.70 17.27
N PRO A 51 6.91 -2.38 16.26
CA PRO A 51 6.16 -2.94 15.14
C PRO A 51 5.13 -3.96 15.62
N LEU A 52 4.07 -4.14 14.84
CA LEU A 52 3.08 -5.17 15.15
C LEU A 52 3.76 -6.54 15.13
N THR A 53 3.31 -7.48 15.94
CA THR A 53 3.64 -8.90 15.77
C THR A 53 2.78 -9.51 14.67
N ASP A 54 3.15 -10.70 14.19
CA ASP A 54 2.37 -11.40 13.15
C ASP A 54 0.94 -11.69 13.61
N SER A 55 0.75 -12.02 14.89
CA SER A 55 -0.57 -12.26 15.47
C SER A 55 -1.41 -10.99 15.50
N GLU A 56 -0.83 -9.87 15.92
CA GLU A 56 -1.53 -8.57 15.96
C GLU A 56 -1.90 -8.09 14.56
N PHE A 57 -0.96 -8.19 13.61
CA PHE A 57 -1.24 -7.87 12.21
C PHE A 57 -2.36 -8.75 11.65
N ASN A 58 -2.38 -10.05 11.95
CA ASN A 58 -3.45 -10.95 11.52
C ASN A 58 -4.82 -10.53 12.08
N HIS A 59 -4.88 -10.07 13.34
CA HIS A 59 -6.13 -9.55 13.90
C HIS A 59 -6.61 -8.29 13.17
N VAL A 60 -5.70 -7.35 12.88
CA VAL A 60 -6.01 -6.14 12.10
C VAL A 60 -6.46 -6.52 10.68
N PHE A 61 -5.75 -7.41 10.02
CA PHE A 61 -6.07 -7.87 8.67
C PHE A 61 -7.46 -8.54 8.61
N LEU A 62 -7.77 -9.41 9.56
CA LEU A 62 -9.10 -10.01 9.69
C LEU A 62 -10.18 -8.94 9.89
N HIS A 63 -9.91 -7.92 10.69
CA HIS A 63 -10.85 -6.80 10.87
C HIS A 63 -11.10 -6.03 9.56
N LEU A 64 -10.03 -5.67 8.85
CA LEU A 64 -10.10 -4.95 7.56
C LEU A 64 -10.84 -5.75 6.48
N THR A 65 -10.82 -7.08 6.56
CA THR A 65 -11.40 -7.98 5.56
C THR A 65 -12.84 -8.44 5.87
N LYS A 66 -13.44 -8.00 6.99
CA LYS A 66 -14.81 -8.39 7.39
C LYS A 66 -15.91 -8.00 6.40
N GLY A 67 -15.70 -7.00 5.54
CA GLY A 67 -16.67 -6.55 4.54
C GLY A 67 -16.83 -7.53 3.36
N ASN A 68 -18.07 -7.71 2.89
CA ASN A 68 -18.36 -8.53 1.71
C ASN A 68 -17.89 -7.84 0.42
N GLU A 69 -17.95 -6.51 0.37
CA GLU A 69 -17.57 -5.71 -0.79
C GLU A 69 -16.26 -4.94 -0.56
N VAL A 70 -15.54 -4.65 -1.64
CA VAL A 70 -14.29 -3.85 -1.60
C VAL A 70 -14.55 -2.47 -0.99
N ILE A 71 -15.72 -1.89 -1.25
CA ILE A 71 -16.13 -0.59 -0.71
C ILE A 71 -16.26 -0.64 0.82
N ASP A 72 -16.85 -1.70 1.37
CA ASP A 72 -16.97 -1.88 2.82
C ASP A 72 -15.59 -1.99 3.48
N ARG A 73 -14.68 -2.76 2.88
CA ARG A 73 -13.30 -2.90 3.36
C ARG A 73 -12.54 -1.57 3.32
N ALA A 74 -12.71 -0.79 2.25
CA ALA A 74 -12.13 0.54 2.12
C ALA A 74 -12.70 1.52 3.15
N ARG A 75 -13.99 1.40 3.49
CA ARG A 75 -14.60 2.16 4.60
C ARG A 75 -13.96 1.80 5.92
N ILE A 76 -13.85 0.51 6.26
CA ILE A 76 -13.21 0.06 7.50
C ILE A 76 -11.75 0.55 7.58
N LEU A 77 -10.99 0.48 6.49
CA LEU A 77 -9.60 0.97 6.46
C LEU A 77 -9.47 2.48 6.69
N ARG A 78 -10.46 3.27 6.25
CA ARG A 78 -10.51 4.72 6.46
C ARG A 78 -11.17 5.11 7.78
N ASP A 79 -11.94 4.20 8.37
CA ASP A 79 -12.71 4.45 9.58
C ASP A 79 -11.78 4.37 10.80
N ARG A 80 -11.34 5.55 11.23
CA ARG A 80 -10.50 5.84 12.41
C ARG A 80 -9.07 5.29 12.36
#